data_AF-A0A1U7LKP6-F1
#
_entry.id   AF-A0A1U7LKP6-F1
#
_cell.length_a   1.000
_cell.length_b   1.000
_cell.length_c   1.000
_cell.angle_alpha   90.00
_cell.angle_beta   90.00
_cell.angle_gamma   90.00
#
_symmetry.space_group_name_H-M   'P 1'
#
loop_
_entity.id
_entity.type
_entity.pdbx_description
1 polymer ?
#
loop_
_entity_poly.entity_id
_entity_poly.type
_entity_poly.pdbx_seq_one_letter_code
_entity_poly.pdbx_strand_id
1 'polypeptide(L)'
;MLAVNQTVVSSQTPHILKNLAQETQIPIYKALFNIEIKFLDSLFSSLFFKSKMDELCSEINDSTLSVWNEMLRKAEILVTPISPYLDSEFLELKEIAIDGTKIERDTGFAYSKPHPKIEYFQEMLQDYIKRGLWPDVVAKGKIQKVQRV
;
A
#
# COMPACT_ATOMS: atom_id res chain seq x y z
N MET A 1 18.60 2.93 -31.87
CA MET A 1 19.43 2.11 -30.95
C MET A 1 19.89 3.04 -29.83
N LEU A 2 19.11 3.15 -28.76
CA LEU A 2 19.41 4.01 -27.62
C LEU A 2 19.75 3.11 -26.44
N ALA A 3 20.94 3.32 -25.89
CA ALA A 3 21.54 2.50 -24.86
C ALA A 3 20.69 2.47 -23.61
N VAL A 4 20.23 1.27 -23.25
CA VAL A 4 19.76 0.93 -21.92
C VAL A 4 20.96 1.05 -21.00
N ASN A 5 21.01 2.11 -20.19
CA ASN A 5 21.95 2.18 -19.07
C ASN A 5 21.57 1.09 -18.07
N GLN A 6 22.09 -0.12 -18.30
CA GLN A 6 22.19 -1.15 -17.27
C GLN A 6 23.19 -0.63 -16.25
N THR A 7 22.69 -0.02 -15.18
CA THR A 7 23.49 0.20 -13.99
C THR A 7 23.81 -1.16 -13.42
N VAL A 8 25.05 -1.60 -13.64
CA VAL A 8 25.64 -2.79 -13.03
C VAL A 8 25.53 -2.63 -11.51
N VAL A 9 24.58 -3.34 -10.90
CA VAL A 9 24.36 -3.36 -9.45
C VAL A 9 25.48 -4.21 -8.84
N SER A 10 26.50 -3.56 -8.28
CA SER A 10 27.56 -4.22 -7.53
C SER A 10 26.99 -4.94 -6.29
N SER A 11 27.45 -6.17 -6.09
CA SER A 11 26.84 -7.24 -5.31
C SER A 11 27.16 -7.28 -3.81
N GLN A 12 27.53 -6.18 -3.14
CA GLN A 12 27.98 -6.24 -1.74
C GLN A 12 27.56 -5.04 -0.87
N THR A 13 26.27 -4.92 -0.55
CA THR A 13 25.83 -4.33 0.72
C THR A 13 24.35 -4.67 1.00
N PRO A 14 24.00 -5.23 2.18
CA PRO A 14 22.61 -5.53 2.52
C PRO A 14 21.90 -4.24 2.93
N HIS A 15 21.43 -3.45 1.96
CA HIS A 15 20.72 -2.21 2.24
C HIS A 15 19.25 -2.50 2.58
N ILE A 16 18.94 -2.35 3.86
CA ILE A 16 17.66 -2.61 4.56
C ILE A 16 16.43 -1.92 3.92
N LEU A 17 16.63 -0.88 3.12
CA LEU A 17 15.54 -0.08 2.52
C LEU A 17 15.46 -0.15 0.99
N LYS A 18 16.29 -0.98 0.33
CA LYS A 18 16.14 -1.26 -1.12
C LYS A 18 14.87 -2.05 -1.45
N ASN A 19 14.19 -2.61 -0.44
CA ASN A 19 13.05 -3.51 -0.59
C ASN A 19 11.69 -2.86 -0.30
N LEU A 20 11.55 -1.53 -0.42
CA LEU A 20 10.25 -0.85 -0.34
C LEU A 20 9.60 -0.56 -1.71
N ALA A 21 10.24 -0.95 -2.81
CA ALA A 21 9.67 -0.82 -4.15
C ALA A 21 8.28 -1.48 -4.19
N GLN A 22 7.36 -0.93 -5.00
CA GLN A 22 5.97 -1.44 -5.03
C GLN A 22 5.92 -2.94 -5.35
N GLU A 23 6.84 -3.41 -6.20
CA GLU A 23 6.98 -4.81 -6.59
C GLU A 23 7.22 -5.77 -5.41
N THR A 24 7.97 -5.35 -4.38
CA THR A 24 8.28 -6.21 -3.22
C THR A 24 7.09 -6.36 -2.28
N GLN A 25 6.11 -5.44 -2.35
CA GLN A 25 4.90 -5.47 -1.54
C GLN A 25 3.77 -6.29 -2.18
N ILE A 26 3.81 -6.48 -3.51
CA ILE A 26 2.78 -7.22 -4.24
C ILE A 26 2.51 -8.62 -3.66
N PRO A 27 3.52 -9.46 -3.40
CA PRO A 27 3.27 -10.80 -2.84
C PRO A 27 2.55 -10.73 -1.50
N ILE A 28 2.82 -9.71 -0.70
CA ILE A 28 2.18 -9.49 0.61
C ILE A 28 0.70 -9.15 0.41
N TYR A 29 0.38 -8.17 -0.44
CA TYR A 29 -1.02 -7.79 -0.71
C TYR A 29 -1.82 -8.94 -1.32
N LYS A 30 -1.24 -9.69 -2.27
CA LYS A 30 -1.84 -10.90 -2.84
C LYS A 30 -2.16 -11.93 -1.78
N ALA A 31 -1.23 -12.20 -0.86
CA ALA A 31 -1.43 -13.17 0.20
C ALA A 31 -2.45 -12.71 1.26
N LEU A 32 -2.51 -11.41 1.56
CA LEU A 32 -3.44 -10.85 2.55
C LEU A 32 -4.88 -10.81 2.05
N PHE A 33 -5.09 -10.35 0.81
CA PHE A 33 -6.43 -10.02 0.31
C PHE A 33 -6.90 -10.92 -0.82
N ASN A 34 -6.05 -11.82 -1.30
CA ASN A 34 -6.34 -12.69 -2.45
C ASN A 34 -6.81 -11.90 -3.67
N ILE A 35 -6.12 -10.80 -3.96
CA ILE A 35 -6.40 -9.89 -5.08
C ILE A 35 -5.35 -10.04 -6.18
N GLU A 36 -5.75 -9.79 -7.43
CA GLU A 36 -4.79 -9.58 -8.51
C GLU A 36 -4.41 -8.10 -8.59
N ILE A 37 -3.12 -7.85 -8.79
CA ILE A 37 -2.57 -6.49 -8.95
C ILE A 37 -2.04 -6.38 -10.38
N LYS A 38 -2.44 -5.31 -11.06
CA LYS A 38 -1.98 -4.95 -12.40
C LYS A 38 -1.37 -3.56 -12.35
N PHE A 39 -0.29 -3.37 -13.11
CA PHE A 39 0.31 -2.05 -13.30
C PHE A 39 -0.25 -1.39 -14.56
N LEU A 40 -0.31 -0.06 -14.54
CA LEU A 40 -0.62 0.71 -15.74
C LEU A 40 0.60 0.71 -16.66
N ASP A 41 0.39 0.36 -17.93
CA ASP A 41 1.49 0.31 -18.90
C ASP A 41 2.14 1.69 -19.09
N SER A 42 3.47 1.71 -19.19
CA SER A 42 4.29 2.92 -19.30
C SER A 42 4.10 3.72 -20.60
N LEU A 43 3.13 3.35 -21.43
CA LEU A 43 2.83 3.97 -22.73
C LEU A 43 1.93 5.21 -22.61
N PHE A 44 1.47 5.57 -21.41
CA PHE A 44 0.79 6.85 -21.20
C PHE A 44 1.81 8.00 -21.31
N SER A 45 1.75 8.73 -22.42
CA SER A 45 2.61 9.88 -22.68
C SER A 45 2.40 10.99 -21.63
N SER A 46 3.51 11.62 -21.21
CA SER A 46 3.58 12.58 -20.09
C SER A 46 2.66 13.80 -20.19
N LEU A 47 2.14 14.12 -21.38
CA LEU A 47 1.30 15.30 -21.61
C LEU A 47 -0.18 15.09 -21.29
N PHE A 48 -0.65 13.84 -21.21
CA PHE A 48 -2.04 13.50 -20.88
C PHE A 48 -2.15 12.65 -19.61
N PHE A 49 -1.02 12.36 -18.96
CA PHE A 49 -0.96 11.51 -17.79
C PHE A 49 -1.75 12.09 -16.62
N LYS A 50 -1.55 13.38 -16.29
CA LYS A 50 -2.20 14.00 -15.12
C LYS A 50 -3.73 14.02 -15.22
N SER A 51 -4.28 14.62 -16.28
CA SER A 51 -5.74 14.70 -16.45
C SER A 51 -6.40 13.33 -16.53
N LYS A 52 -5.73 12.35 -17.15
CA LYS A 52 -6.21 10.97 -17.20
C LYS A 52 -6.12 10.27 -15.86
N MET A 53 -5.09 10.52 -15.06
CA MET A 53 -5.00 10.00 -13.69
C MET A 53 -6.05 10.62 -12.79
N ASP A 54 -6.35 11.91 -12.93
CA ASP A 54 -7.42 12.58 -12.20
C ASP A 54 -8.79 11.92 -12.50
N GLU A 55 -9.08 11.67 -13.78
CA GLU A 55 -10.29 10.98 -14.23
C GLU A 55 -10.38 9.55 -13.66
N LEU A 56 -9.30 8.76 -13.80
CA LEU A 56 -9.23 7.39 -13.27
C LEU A 56 -9.38 7.35 -11.74
N CYS A 57 -8.73 8.27 -11.03
CA CYS A 57 -8.86 8.36 -9.57
C CYS A 57 -10.31 8.70 -9.20
N SER A 58 -10.97 9.61 -9.92
CA SER A 58 -12.38 9.92 -9.69
C SER A 58 -13.27 8.68 -9.86
N GLU A 59 -13.12 7.92 -10.94
CA GLU A 59 -13.89 6.69 -11.19
C GLU A 59 -13.66 5.62 -10.10
N ILE A 60 -12.40 5.44 -9.70
CA ILE A 60 -12.03 4.51 -8.61
C ILE A 60 -12.64 4.98 -7.29
N ASN A 61 -12.58 6.28 -6.99
CA ASN A 61 -13.11 6.84 -5.75
C ASN A 61 -14.63 6.68 -5.66
N ASP A 62 -15.38 6.95 -6.73
CA ASP A 62 -16.84 6.83 -6.76
C ASP A 62 -17.30 5.41 -6.39
N SER A 63 -16.64 4.40 -6.96
CA SER A 63 -16.97 2.99 -6.67
C SER A 63 -16.44 2.55 -5.30
N THR A 64 -15.20 2.89 -4.97
CA THR A 64 -14.52 2.42 -3.76
C THR A 64 -15.10 3.02 -2.49
N LEU A 65 -15.40 4.32 -2.49
CA LEU A 65 -16.01 5.00 -1.33
C LEU A 65 -17.41 4.45 -1.04
N SER A 66 -18.20 4.17 -2.08
CA SER A 66 -19.52 3.55 -1.93
C SER A 66 -19.43 2.17 -1.27
N VAL A 67 -18.56 1.30 -1.81
CA VAL A 67 -18.33 -0.04 -1.24
C VAL A 67 -17.80 0.06 0.19
N TRP A 68 -16.82 0.93 0.45
CA TRP A 68 -16.26 1.16 1.79
C TRP A 68 -17.32 1.58 2.81
N ASN A 69 -18.14 2.59 2.47
CA ASN A 69 -19.22 3.05 3.34
C ASN A 69 -20.23 1.94 3.64
N GLU A 70 -20.56 1.09 2.66
CA GLU A 70 -21.43 -0.05 2.90
C GLU A 70 -20.77 -1.09 3.83
N MET A 71 -19.47 -1.33 3.69
CA MET A 71 -18.72 -2.22 4.58
C MET A 71 -18.70 -1.70 6.02
N LEU A 72 -18.42 -0.42 6.22
CA LEU A 72 -18.45 0.22 7.53
C LEU A 72 -19.84 0.13 8.17
N ARG A 73 -20.90 0.38 7.39
CA ARG A 73 -22.29 0.25 7.85
C ARG A 73 -22.59 -1.18 8.31
N LYS A 74 -22.17 -2.19 7.55
CA LYS A 74 -22.35 -3.62 7.92
C LYS A 74 -21.55 -4.01 9.15
N ALA A 75 -20.36 -3.43 9.33
CA ALA A 75 -19.51 -3.64 10.50
C ALA A 75 -19.96 -2.87 11.75
N GLU A 76 -20.92 -1.93 11.62
CA GLU A 76 -21.34 -0.97 12.65
C GLU A 76 -20.21 -0.01 13.10
N ILE A 77 -19.31 0.32 12.18
CA ILE A 77 -18.24 1.32 12.38
C ILE A 77 -18.79 2.69 11.99
N LEU A 78 -18.89 3.59 12.98
CA LEU A 78 -19.44 4.94 12.77
C LEU A 78 -18.40 5.95 12.30
N VAL A 79 -17.16 5.83 12.78
CA VAL A 79 -16.07 6.74 12.49
C VAL A 79 -14.79 5.93 12.33
N THR A 80 -14.06 6.20 11.26
CA THR A 80 -12.70 5.67 11.05
C THR A 80 -11.83 6.77 10.47
N PRO A 81 -10.57 6.90 10.89
CA PRO A 81 -9.62 7.82 10.27
C PRO A 81 -9.11 7.30 8.91
N ILE A 82 -9.48 6.07 8.52
CA ILE A 82 -9.02 5.44 7.29
C ILE A 82 -9.97 5.82 6.16
N SER A 83 -9.42 6.50 5.15
CA SER A 83 -10.11 6.80 3.90
C SER A 83 -9.47 6.01 2.77
N PRO A 84 -10.25 5.30 1.95
CA PRO A 84 -9.73 4.66 0.74
C PRO A 84 -9.66 5.64 -0.44
N TYR A 85 -9.88 6.95 -0.20
CA TYR A 85 -9.78 7.98 -1.24
C TYR A 85 -8.36 8.02 -1.80
N LEU A 86 -8.27 7.94 -3.13
CA LEU A 86 -7.04 7.99 -3.89
C LEU A 86 -6.89 9.38 -4.52
N ASP A 87 -5.85 10.11 -4.12
CA ASP A 87 -5.42 11.35 -4.76
C ASP A 87 -4.43 11.02 -5.88
N SER A 88 -4.60 11.64 -7.05
CA SER A 88 -3.72 11.43 -8.20
C SER A 88 -2.29 11.91 -7.93
N GLU A 89 -2.09 12.85 -7.01
CA GLU A 89 -0.76 13.29 -6.59
C GLU A 89 0.07 12.16 -5.97
N PHE A 90 -0.58 11.19 -5.31
CA PHE A 90 0.12 10.01 -4.77
C PHE A 90 0.68 9.11 -5.87
N LEU A 91 0.13 9.16 -7.08
CA LEU A 91 0.60 8.39 -8.24
C LEU A 91 1.75 9.11 -8.97
N GLU A 92 1.96 10.40 -8.70
CA GLU A 92 3.08 11.18 -9.20
C GLU A 92 4.34 11.04 -8.33
N LEU A 93 4.20 10.50 -7.11
CA LEU A 93 5.32 10.26 -6.20
C LEU A 93 6.29 9.24 -6.80
N LYS A 94 7.51 9.70 -7.10
CA LYS A 94 8.62 8.82 -7.46
C LYS A 94 8.93 7.88 -6.29
N GLU A 95 9.32 6.66 -6.59
CA GLU A 95 9.78 5.70 -5.57
C GLU A 95 10.85 6.36 -4.68
N ILE A 96 10.48 6.62 -3.42
CA ILE A 96 11.40 7.15 -2.43
C ILE A 96 11.97 5.99 -1.62
N ALA A 97 13.24 5.66 -1.88
CA ALA A 97 14.02 4.78 -1.04
C ALA A 97 14.98 5.64 -0.20
N ILE A 98 14.89 5.52 1.12
CA ILE A 98 15.80 6.20 2.05
C ILE A 98 16.93 5.24 2.40
N ASP A 99 18.18 5.69 2.51
CA ASP A 99 19.26 4.88 3.07
C ASP A 99 19.33 5.08 4.60
N GLY A 100 19.01 4.02 5.35
CA GLY A 100 18.98 4.02 6.81
C GLY A 100 20.34 3.86 7.49
N THR A 101 21.41 3.56 6.74
CA THR A 101 22.73 3.23 7.33
C THR A 101 23.29 4.35 8.18
N LYS A 102 23.02 5.61 7.84
CA LYS A 102 23.44 6.77 8.63
C LYS A 102 22.79 6.79 10.02
N ILE A 103 21.51 6.38 10.11
CA ILE A 103 20.77 6.33 11.38
C ILE A 103 21.41 5.25 12.27
N GLU A 104 21.65 4.06 11.74
CA GLU A 104 22.27 2.96 12.49
C GLU A 104 23.66 3.36 13.01
N ARG A 105 24.51 3.89 12.12
CA ARG A 105 25.89 4.24 12.43
C ARG A 105 26.01 5.38 13.46
N ASP A 106 25.24 6.46 13.25
CA ASP A 106 25.43 7.69 14.03
C ASP A 106 24.65 7.67 15.35
N THR A 107 23.59 6.87 15.47
CA THR A 107 22.73 6.83 16.66
C THR A 107 22.78 5.50 17.43
N GLY A 108 23.30 4.43 16.82
CA GLY A 108 23.21 3.08 17.37
C GLY A 108 21.81 2.46 17.30
N PHE A 109 20.88 3.09 16.56
CA PHE A 109 19.53 2.57 16.37
C PHE A 109 19.55 1.25 15.60
N ALA A 110 18.81 0.26 16.09
CA ALA A 110 18.66 -1.05 15.46
C ALA A 110 17.22 -1.25 15.00
N TYR A 111 17.02 -1.52 13.71
CA TYR A 111 15.69 -1.81 13.17
C TYR A 111 15.18 -3.16 13.68
N SER A 112 14.08 -3.15 14.45
CA SER A 112 13.40 -4.38 14.90
C SER A 112 12.68 -5.10 13.76
N LYS A 113 12.28 -4.38 12.72
CA LYS A 113 11.58 -4.88 11.53
C LYS A 113 12.33 -4.45 10.26
N PRO A 114 13.51 -5.02 9.95
CA PRO A 114 14.38 -4.55 8.86
C PRO A 114 13.89 -4.90 7.45
N HIS A 115 12.89 -5.76 7.32
CA HIS A 115 12.35 -6.17 6.02
C HIS A 115 10.82 -6.22 6.10
N PRO A 116 10.10 -5.89 5.02
CA PRO A 116 8.67 -6.11 4.96
C PRO A 116 8.40 -7.62 5.04
N LYS A 117 7.50 -8.01 5.95
CA LYS A 117 7.04 -9.40 6.08
C LYS A 117 5.54 -9.40 6.30
N ILE A 118 4.85 -10.39 5.76
CA ILE A 118 3.39 -10.49 5.82
C ILE A 118 2.86 -10.43 7.27
N GLU A 119 3.59 -11.01 8.23
CA GLU A 119 3.17 -11.07 9.63
C GLU A 119 3.01 -9.68 10.23
N TYR A 120 3.86 -8.72 9.82
CA TYR A 120 3.78 -7.33 10.31
C TYR A 120 2.55 -6.60 9.78
N PHE A 121 2.13 -6.90 8.54
CA PHE A 121 0.91 -6.34 7.96
C PHE A 121 -0.33 -7.01 8.54
N GLN A 122 -0.28 -8.32 8.80
CA GLN A 122 -1.35 -9.04 9.49
C GLN A 122 -1.55 -8.50 10.91
N GLU A 123 -0.47 -8.34 11.68
CA GLU A 123 -0.50 -7.75 13.02
C GLU A 123 -1.17 -6.37 13.00
N MET A 124 -0.76 -5.50 12.06
CA MET A 124 -1.34 -4.18 11.88
C MET A 124 -2.84 -4.25 11.55
N LEU A 125 -3.22 -5.06 10.55
CA LEU A 125 -4.62 -5.21 10.12
C LEU A 125 -5.51 -5.70 11.27
N GLN A 126 -5.02 -6.66 12.05
CA GLN A 126 -5.74 -7.19 13.21
C GLN A 126 -5.91 -6.13 14.31
N ASP A 127 -4.93 -5.26 14.53
CA ASP A 127 -5.08 -4.12 15.46
C ASP A 127 -6.19 -3.16 15.00
N TYR A 128 -6.21 -2.80 13.72
CA TYR A 128 -7.26 -1.93 13.18
C TYR A 128 -8.66 -2.56 13.26
N ILE A 129 -8.77 -3.87 12.99
CA ILE A 129 -10.04 -4.61 13.14
C ILE A 129 -10.48 -4.61 14.61
N LYS A 130 -9.58 -4.96 15.54
CA LYS A 130 -9.88 -5.02 16.98
C LYS A 130 -10.33 -3.67 17.54
N ARG A 131 -9.76 -2.58 17.02
CA ARG A 131 -10.12 -1.21 17.41
C ARG A 131 -11.38 -0.67 16.74
N GLY A 132 -12.02 -1.47 15.88
CA GLY A 132 -13.22 -1.06 15.15
C GLY A 132 -12.94 0.03 14.11
N LEU A 133 -11.72 0.08 13.57
CA LEU A 133 -11.31 1.07 12.58
C LEU A 133 -11.32 0.49 11.15
N TRP A 134 -11.30 -0.83 11.02
CA TRP A 134 -11.34 -1.56 9.76
C TRP A 134 -12.41 -2.67 9.82
N PRO A 135 -13.21 -2.88 8.77
CA PRO A 135 -14.24 -3.92 8.74
C PRO A 135 -13.63 -5.33 8.67
N ASP A 136 -14.08 -6.24 9.53
CA ASP A 136 -13.66 -7.64 9.49
C ASP A 136 -14.42 -8.43 8.43
N VAL A 137 -13.75 -8.73 7.31
CA VAL A 137 -14.32 -9.44 6.16
C VAL A 137 -13.99 -10.93 6.28
N VAL A 138 -14.93 -11.71 6.81
CA VAL A 138 -14.75 -13.15 7.03
C VAL A 138 -14.99 -14.01 5.78
N ALA A 139 -15.74 -13.48 4.80
CA ALA A 139 -15.91 -14.07 3.47
C ALA A 139 -16.46 -13.03 2.50
N LYS A 140 -16.53 -13.35 1.21
CA LYS A 140 -17.12 -12.47 0.20
C LYS A 140 -18.53 -12.01 0.62
N GLY A 141 -18.67 -10.70 0.87
CA GLY A 141 -19.93 -10.08 1.30
C GLY A 141 -20.35 -10.35 2.76
N LYS A 142 -19.56 -11.10 3.53
CA LYS A 142 -19.82 -11.38 4.95
C LYS A 142 -18.87 -10.55 5.80
N ILE A 143 -19.45 -9.67 6.61
CA ILE A 143 -18.72 -8.75 7.48
C ILE A 143 -19.15 -9.02 8.91
N GLN A 144 -18.20 -9.23 9.80
CA GLN A 144 -18.48 -9.38 11.22
C GLN A 144 -18.71 -7.99 11.84
N LYS A 145 -19.75 -7.90 12.67
CA LYS A 145 -20.02 -6.70 13.45
C LYS A 145 -18.93 -6.52 14.51
N VAL A 146 -18.49 -5.28 14.71
CA VAL A 146 -17.56 -4.96 15.80
C VAL A 146 -18.21 -5.35 17.12
N GLN A 147 -17.56 -6.25 17.86
CA GLN A 147 -17.97 -6.56 19.23
C GLN A 147 -17.67 -5.35 20.10
N ARG A 148 -18.72 -4.66 20.57
CA ARG A 148 -18.57 -3.60 21.56
C ARG A 148 -18.27 -4.26 22.91
N VAL A 149 -17.09 -4.00 23.46
CA VAL A 149 -16.73 -4.34 24.84
C VAL A 149 -17.38 -3.34 25.78
#